data_AF-A0A2J8WRZ8-F1
#
_entry.id   AF-A0A2J8WRZ8-F1
#
_cell.length_a   1.000
_cell.length_b   1.000
_cell.length_c   1.000
_cell.angle_alpha   90.00
_cell.angle_beta   90.00
_cell.angle_gamma   90.00
#
_symmetry.space_group_name_H-M   'P 1'
#
loop_
_entity.id
_entity.type
_entity.pdbx_description
1 polymer ?
#
loop_
_entity_poly.entity_id
_entity_poly.type
_entity_poly.pdbx_seq_one_letter_code
_entity_poly.pdbx_strand_id
1 'polypeptide(L)'
;AQAVVPLNKMTAISPDPQTLASTEQNEVPRVVTSGEQEAILRGNAADAESLRQRFRWFCYSEVAGPRKALSQLWELCNQWLRPDIHTKEQILELLVFEQFLTILPGEIRIWVKSQHPESSEEVVTLIEDLTQMLEEKEGEIYRWREEAGDIASKSESKFLKRKQFTAKEESEVRSWDWV
;
A
#
# COMPACT_ATOMS: atom_id res chain seq x y z
N ALA A 1 3.91 46.58 68.81
CA ALA A 1 4.27 45.47 69.71
C ALA A 1 3.46 44.24 69.29
N GLN A 2 4.13 43.10 69.11
CA GLN A 2 3.53 41.82 68.69
C GLN A 2 2.60 41.26 69.78
N ALA A 3 1.53 40.58 69.35
CA ALA A 3 0.91 39.51 70.13
C ALA A 3 0.46 38.42 69.16
N VAL A 4 1.17 37.30 69.21
CA VAL A 4 0.96 36.06 68.47
C VAL A 4 -0.09 35.24 69.21
N VAL A 5 -1.06 34.68 68.49
CA VAL A 5 -2.00 33.68 69.05
C VAL A 5 -1.73 32.35 68.34
N PRO A 6 -1.30 31.28 69.04
CA PRO A 6 -1.23 29.93 68.48
C PRO A 6 -2.38 29.07 69.00
N LEU A 7 -3.09 28.34 68.14
CA LEU A 7 -3.88 27.19 68.59
C LEU A 7 -4.30 26.25 67.44
N ASN A 8 -3.53 25.20 67.19
CA ASN A 8 -4.08 23.94 66.66
C ASN A 8 -3.28 22.70 67.12
N LYS A 9 -3.71 22.23 68.30
CA LYS A 9 -3.97 20.84 68.72
C LYS A 9 -3.20 19.69 68.07
N MET A 10 -2.24 19.20 68.85
CA MET A 10 -1.83 17.80 69.13
C MET A 10 -2.47 16.65 68.33
N THR A 11 -1.58 15.97 67.60
CA THR A 11 -1.38 14.54 67.36
C THR A 11 -2.15 13.51 68.21
N ALA A 12 -2.66 12.46 67.54
CA ALA A 12 -2.60 11.09 68.03
C ALA A 12 -2.07 10.19 66.90
N ILE A 13 -0.80 9.83 67.00
CA ILE A 13 -0.16 8.73 66.25
C ILE A 13 -0.33 7.50 67.14
N SER A 14 -0.91 6.43 66.59
CA SER A 14 -0.79 5.08 67.11
C SER A 14 -0.25 4.19 65.99
N PRO A 15 0.92 3.56 66.13
CA PRO A 15 1.45 2.64 65.14
C PRO A 15 1.27 1.16 65.52
N ASP A 16 1.28 0.33 64.46
CA ASP A 16 1.73 -1.07 64.34
C ASP A 16 0.86 -2.26 64.81
N PRO A 17 1.12 -3.52 64.33
CA PRO A 17 1.90 -3.95 63.15
C PRO A 17 1.25 -5.04 62.27
N GLN A 18 1.75 -5.09 61.03
CA GLN A 18 1.83 -6.17 60.02
C GLN A 18 1.35 -7.60 60.37
N THR A 19 0.64 -8.26 59.44
CA THR A 19 0.88 -9.68 59.08
C THR A 19 0.45 -9.96 57.64
N LEU A 20 1.38 -10.56 56.91
CA LEU A 20 1.37 -10.98 55.52
C LEU A 20 0.24 -11.98 55.19
N ALA A 21 -0.38 -11.87 54.02
CA ALA A 21 -0.63 -13.00 53.12
C ALA A 21 -1.27 -12.54 51.81
N SER A 22 -0.60 -12.90 50.73
CA SER A 22 -1.04 -13.06 49.35
C SER A 22 -2.55 -13.19 49.12
N THR A 23 -3.06 -12.51 48.10
CA THR A 23 -3.98 -13.12 47.13
C THR A 23 -3.81 -12.40 45.80
N GLU A 24 -3.15 -13.10 44.89
CA GLU A 24 -3.23 -12.88 43.45
C GLU A 24 -4.70 -12.67 43.03
N GLN A 25 -5.02 -11.47 42.53
CA GLN A 25 -6.07 -11.35 41.54
C GLN A 25 -5.37 -11.14 40.21
N ASN A 26 -5.15 -12.29 39.56
CA ASN A 26 -4.85 -12.46 38.15
C ASN A 26 -5.73 -11.51 37.30
N GLU A 27 -5.21 -10.34 36.96
CA GLU A 27 -5.48 -9.79 35.65
C GLU A 27 -4.44 -10.41 34.72
N VAL A 28 -4.85 -11.50 34.08
CA VAL A 28 -4.14 -12.05 32.93
C VAL A 28 -3.94 -10.89 31.96
N PRO A 29 -2.71 -10.50 31.58
CA PRO A 29 -2.52 -9.67 30.41
C PRO A 29 -3.12 -10.48 29.28
N ARG A 30 -4.32 -10.09 28.83
CA ARG A 30 -4.99 -10.70 27.70
C ARG A 30 -3.97 -10.65 26.58
N VAL A 31 -3.34 -11.78 26.31
CA VAL A 31 -2.56 -12.01 25.09
C VAL A 31 -3.58 -11.72 24.01
N VAL A 32 -3.50 -10.52 23.44
CA VAL A 32 -4.24 -10.20 22.24
C VAL A 32 -3.72 -11.21 21.24
N THR A 33 -4.57 -12.20 20.95
CA THR A 33 -4.29 -13.17 19.90
C THR A 33 -4.11 -12.34 18.64
N SER A 34 -3.00 -12.55 17.94
CA SER A 34 -2.57 -11.83 16.73
C SER A 34 -3.72 -11.49 15.77
N GLY A 35 -4.75 -12.34 15.66
CA GLY A 35 -5.93 -12.11 14.82
C GLY A 35 -6.95 -11.07 15.32
N GLU A 36 -7.07 -10.78 16.62
CA GLU A 36 -7.95 -9.71 17.15
C GLU A 36 -7.31 -8.33 16.95
N GLN A 37 -5.97 -8.25 17.05
CA GLN A 37 -5.21 -7.02 16.77
C GLN A 37 -5.34 -6.63 15.30
N GLU A 38 -5.22 -7.59 14.39
CA GLU A 38 -5.40 -7.34 12.96
C GLU A 38 -6.81 -6.89 12.60
N ALA A 39 -7.86 -7.44 13.23
CA ALA A 39 -9.24 -6.99 13.00
C ALA A 39 -9.49 -5.55 13.47
N ILE A 40 -8.90 -5.15 14.60
CA ILE A 40 -8.99 -3.77 15.14
C ILE A 40 -8.18 -2.81 14.26
N LEU A 41 -6.98 -3.20 13.82
CA LEU A 41 -6.16 -2.42 12.90
C LEU A 41 -6.88 -2.19 11.56
N ARG A 42 -7.57 -3.21 11.04
CA ARG A 42 -8.36 -3.14 9.79
C ARG A 42 -9.57 -2.23 9.89
N GLY A 43 -10.30 -2.27 11.02
CA GLY A 43 -11.40 -1.34 11.32
C GLY A 43 -10.90 0.10 11.42
N ASN A 44 -9.76 0.31 12.08
CA ASN A 44 -9.14 1.62 12.23
C ASN A 44 -8.56 2.18 10.92
N ALA A 45 -8.10 1.35 9.99
CA ALA A 45 -7.50 1.79 8.72
C ALA A 45 -8.54 2.45 7.78
N ALA A 46 -9.74 1.87 7.67
CA ALA A 46 -10.85 2.47 6.93
C ALA A 46 -11.29 3.80 7.57
N ASP A 47 -11.28 3.86 8.90
CA ASP A 47 -11.55 5.09 9.64
C ASP A 47 -10.45 6.15 9.43
N ALA A 48 -9.17 5.75 9.39
CA ALA A 48 -8.02 6.64 9.22
C ALA A 48 -7.98 7.30 7.83
N GLU A 49 -8.26 6.56 6.75
CA GLU A 49 -8.33 7.13 5.40
C GLU A 49 -9.49 8.14 5.28
N SER A 50 -10.63 7.88 5.93
CA SER A 50 -11.74 8.84 5.95
C SER A 50 -11.38 10.14 6.66
N LEU A 51 -10.65 10.05 7.78
CA LEU A 51 -10.18 11.20 8.56
C LEU A 51 -9.14 12.01 7.80
N ARG A 52 -8.22 11.32 7.11
CA ARG A 52 -7.27 11.96 6.20
C ARG A 52 -7.97 12.79 5.14
N GLN A 53 -8.95 12.19 4.47
CA GLN A 53 -9.72 12.88 3.42
C GLN A 53 -10.43 14.10 3.99
N ARG A 54 -11.07 13.99 5.16
CA ARG A 54 -11.70 15.14 5.83
C ARG A 54 -10.70 16.24 6.19
N PHE A 55 -9.49 15.89 6.60
CA PHE A 55 -8.42 16.85 6.86
C PHE A 55 -7.98 17.58 5.59
N ARG A 56 -7.72 16.84 4.49
CA ARG A 56 -7.24 17.41 3.21
C ARG A 56 -8.30 18.22 2.48
N TRP A 57 -9.57 17.78 2.54
CA TRP A 57 -10.71 18.46 1.90
C TRP A 57 -11.45 19.41 2.83
N PHE A 58 -10.87 19.74 3.99
CA PHE A 58 -11.45 20.72 4.90
C PHE A 58 -11.60 22.08 4.19
N CYS A 59 -12.81 22.62 4.19
CA CYS A 59 -13.10 23.92 3.60
C CYS A 59 -13.23 24.99 4.69
N TYR A 60 -12.54 26.11 4.50
CA TYR A 60 -12.63 27.24 5.43
C TYR A 60 -14.03 27.87 5.40
N SER A 61 -14.66 27.98 6.57
CA SER A 61 -15.93 28.69 6.74
C SER A 61 -15.70 30.03 7.42
N GLU A 62 -16.03 31.13 6.72
CA GLU A 62 -15.92 32.49 7.27
C GLU A 62 -16.76 32.68 8.53
N VAL A 63 -17.91 31.99 8.62
CA VAL A 63 -18.83 32.03 9.77
C VAL A 63 -18.20 31.44 11.03
N ALA A 64 -17.37 30.40 10.88
CA ALA A 64 -16.67 29.77 12.00
C ALA A 64 -15.44 30.57 12.46
N GLY A 65 -14.81 31.30 11.54
CA GLY A 65 -13.61 32.09 11.77
C GLY A 65 -12.32 31.26 11.88
N PRO A 66 -11.15 31.92 11.85
CA PRO A 66 -9.84 31.27 11.71
C PRO A 66 -9.43 30.42 12.91
N ARG A 67 -9.74 30.86 14.14
CA ARG A 67 -9.40 30.11 15.35
C ARG A 67 -10.12 28.76 15.41
N LYS A 68 -11.41 28.76 15.05
CA LYS A 68 -12.22 27.54 15.05
C LYS A 68 -11.79 26.60 13.93
N ALA A 69 -11.53 27.13 12.73
CA ALA A 69 -11.01 26.35 11.62
C ALA A 69 -9.67 25.67 11.95
N LEU A 70 -8.73 26.40 12.56
CA LEU A 70 -7.45 25.83 12.99
C LEU A 70 -7.62 24.73 14.05
N SER A 71 -8.52 24.94 15.02
CA SER A 71 -8.79 23.93 16.06
C SER A 71 -9.35 22.64 15.45
N GLN A 72 -10.26 22.74 14.48
CA GLN A 72 -10.83 21.60 13.77
C GLN A 72 -9.79 20.87 12.90
N LEU A 73 -8.93 21.61 12.20
CA LEU A 73 -7.82 21.01 11.45
C LEU A 73 -6.86 20.24 12.37
N TRP A 74 -6.54 20.81 13.55
CA TRP A 74 -5.69 20.15 14.53
C TRP A 74 -6.31 18.85 15.05
N GLU A 75 -7.60 18.86 15.35
CA GLU A 75 -8.33 17.68 15.79
C GLU A 75 -8.37 16.59 14.71
N LEU A 76 -8.71 16.95 13.47
CA LEU A 76 -8.69 16.02 12.33
C LEU A 76 -7.29 15.43 12.09
N CYS A 77 -6.24 16.25 12.20
CA CYS A 77 -4.86 15.82 12.07
C CYS A 77 -4.48 14.79 13.14
N ASN A 78 -4.83 15.04 14.41
CA ASN A 78 -4.56 14.09 15.50
C ASN A 78 -5.34 12.79 15.35
N GLN A 79 -6.59 12.85 14.91
CA GLN A 79 -7.40 11.64 14.70
C GLN A 79 -6.87 10.82 13.52
N TRP A 80 -6.37 11.47 12.47
CA TRP A 80 -5.76 10.79 11.33
C TRP A 80 -4.37 10.22 11.67
N LEU A 81 -3.44 11.05 12.13
CA LEU A 81 -2.04 10.66 12.35
C LEU A 81 -1.80 9.96 13.68
N ARG A 82 -2.75 10.04 14.63
CA ARG A 82 -2.72 9.34 15.93
C ARG A 82 -1.36 9.40 16.64
N PRO A 83 -0.83 10.61 16.93
CA PRO A 83 0.47 10.77 17.61
C PRO A 83 0.49 10.22 19.04
N ASP A 84 -0.68 9.85 19.60
CA ASP A 84 -0.82 9.13 20.86
C ASP A 84 -0.28 7.69 20.82
N ILE A 85 -0.28 7.07 19.63
CA ILE A 85 0.17 5.69 19.42
C ILE A 85 1.28 5.57 18.36
N HIS A 86 1.42 6.53 17.45
CA HIS A 86 2.47 6.53 16.44
C HIS A 86 3.69 7.34 16.88
N THR A 87 4.86 6.74 16.64
CA THR A 87 6.15 7.42 16.70
C THR A 87 6.27 8.44 15.57
N LYS A 88 7.25 9.34 15.69
CA LYS A 88 7.53 10.35 14.66
C LYS A 88 7.86 9.69 13.31
N GLU A 89 8.64 8.63 13.35
CA GLU A 89 9.08 7.87 12.18
C GLU A 89 7.86 7.25 11.47
N GLN A 90 6.96 6.62 12.22
CA GLN A 90 5.71 6.07 11.67
C GLN A 90 4.80 7.16 11.07
N ILE A 91 4.72 8.35 11.68
CA ILE A 91 3.98 9.48 11.09
C ILE A 91 4.61 9.91 9.77
N LEU A 92 5.94 9.97 9.69
CA LEU A 92 6.62 10.30 8.43
C LEU A 92 6.37 9.23 7.36
N GLU A 93 6.42 7.96 7.72
CA GLU A 93 6.09 6.84 6.84
C GLU A 93 4.66 6.98 6.28
N LEU A 94 3.66 7.27 7.13
CA LEU A 94 2.28 7.51 6.68
C LEU A 94 2.18 8.67 5.67
N LEU A 95 2.90 9.77 5.91
CA LEU A 95 2.90 10.92 5.00
C LEU A 95 3.64 10.63 3.69
N VAL A 96 4.75 9.91 3.75
CA VAL A 96 5.47 9.45 2.56
C VAL A 96 4.60 8.50 1.75
N PHE A 97 3.92 7.57 2.42
CA PHE A 97 3.00 6.64 1.79
C PHE A 97 1.84 7.36 1.08
N GLU A 98 1.21 8.33 1.75
CA GLU A 98 0.19 9.19 1.14
C GLU A 98 0.76 9.86 -0.12
N GLN A 99 1.93 10.50 -0.02
CA GLN A 99 2.55 11.20 -1.14
C GLN A 99 2.90 10.23 -2.28
N PHE A 100 3.42 9.05 -1.95
CA PHE A 100 3.80 8.02 -2.91
C PHE A 100 2.60 7.60 -3.76
N LEU A 101 1.46 7.33 -3.12
CA LEU A 101 0.21 7.01 -3.83
C LEU A 101 -0.27 8.14 -4.75
N THR A 102 0.03 9.41 -4.45
CA THR A 102 -0.40 10.53 -5.30
C THR A 102 0.47 10.73 -6.54
N ILE A 103 1.77 10.42 -6.47
CA ILE A 103 2.69 10.61 -7.60
C ILE A 103 2.59 9.50 -8.65
N LEU A 104 1.96 8.37 -8.30
CA LEU A 104 1.76 7.27 -9.25
C LEU A 104 0.94 7.73 -10.47
N PRO A 105 1.27 7.26 -11.69
CA PRO A 105 0.45 7.47 -12.88
C PRO A 105 -1.00 7.01 -12.68
N GLY A 106 -1.94 7.59 -13.43
CA GLY A 106 -3.38 7.43 -13.18
C GLY A 106 -3.86 5.98 -13.09
N GLU A 107 -3.52 5.18 -14.09
CA GLU A 107 -3.92 3.79 -14.23
C GLU A 107 -3.30 2.92 -13.14
N ILE A 108 -2.00 3.08 -12.91
CA ILE A 108 -1.26 2.37 -11.85
C ILE A 108 -1.84 2.72 -10.48
N ARG A 109 -2.10 4.00 -10.23
CA ARG A 109 -2.68 4.47 -8.96
C ARG A 109 -4.05 3.87 -8.69
N ILE A 110 -4.92 3.80 -9.70
CA ILE A 110 -6.25 3.17 -9.56
C ILE A 110 -6.10 1.69 -9.23
N TRP A 111 -5.22 1.00 -9.96
CA TRP A 111 -4.96 -0.42 -9.73
C TRP A 111 -4.37 -0.69 -8.34
N VAL A 112 -3.31 0.02 -7.94
CA VAL A 112 -2.70 -0.09 -6.61
C VAL A 112 -3.74 0.16 -5.51
N LYS A 113 -4.57 1.21 -5.62
CA LYS A 113 -5.61 1.50 -4.61
C LYS A 113 -6.66 0.39 -4.49
N SER A 114 -6.93 -0.36 -5.55
CA SER A 114 -7.85 -1.50 -5.52
C SER A 114 -7.30 -2.69 -4.74
N GLN A 115 -5.98 -2.75 -4.55
CA GLN A 115 -5.31 -3.80 -3.77
C GLN A 115 -5.28 -3.50 -2.26
N HIS A 116 -5.67 -2.29 -1.84
CA HIS A 116 -5.66 -1.84 -0.44
C HIS A 116 -4.32 -2.04 0.30
N PRO A 117 -3.20 -1.56 -0.25
CA PRO A 117 -1.90 -1.72 0.39
C PRO A 117 -1.80 -0.96 1.71
N GLU A 118 -1.08 -1.53 2.67
CA GLU A 118 -0.87 -0.97 4.01
C GLU A 118 0.50 -0.30 4.17
N SER A 119 1.44 -0.51 3.23
CA SER A 119 2.80 0.04 3.28
C SER A 119 3.34 0.47 1.91
N SER A 120 4.35 1.34 1.92
CA SER A 120 5.08 1.74 0.70
C SER A 120 5.76 0.55 0.02
N GLU A 121 6.30 -0.35 0.80
CA GLU A 121 6.99 -1.57 0.37
C GLU A 121 6.04 -2.46 -0.42
N GLU A 122 4.82 -2.66 0.09
CA GLU A 122 3.78 -3.42 -0.61
C GLU A 122 3.41 -2.77 -1.96
N VAL A 123 3.29 -1.44 -2.00
CA VAL A 123 3.03 -0.73 -3.27
C VAL A 123 4.17 -0.92 -4.26
N VAL A 124 5.43 -0.88 -3.80
CA VAL A 124 6.59 -1.10 -4.66
C VAL A 124 6.54 -2.51 -5.25
N THR A 125 6.33 -3.53 -4.42
CA THR A 125 6.21 -4.92 -4.88
C THR A 125 5.08 -5.08 -5.91
N LEU A 126 3.91 -4.51 -5.65
CA LEU A 126 2.78 -4.54 -6.59
C LEU A 126 3.12 -3.90 -7.94
N ILE A 127 3.88 -2.80 -7.95
CA ILE A 127 4.29 -2.11 -9.18
C ILE A 127 5.36 -2.93 -9.92
N GLU A 128 6.33 -3.50 -9.21
CA GLU A 128 7.37 -4.35 -9.78
C GLU A 128 6.76 -5.59 -10.44
N ASP A 129 5.83 -6.26 -9.77
CA ASP A 129 5.10 -7.42 -10.31
C ASP A 129 4.30 -7.03 -11.57
N LEU A 130 3.63 -5.88 -11.56
CA LEU A 130 2.90 -5.37 -12.72
C LEU A 130 3.84 -5.12 -13.90
N THR A 131 4.99 -4.48 -13.66
CA THR A 131 6.00 -4.21 -14.70
C THR A 131 6.54 -5.51 -15.27
N GLN A 132 6.91 -6.47 -14.41
CA GLN A 132 7.42 -7.77 -14.83
C GLN A 132 6.42 -8.52 -15.74
N MET A 133 5.14 -8.55 -15.35
CA MET A 133 4.09 -9.17 -16.17
C MET A 133 3.92 -8.50 -17.55
N LEU A 134 4.10 -7.17 -17.62
CA LEU A 134 4.01 -6.44 -18.88
C LEU A 134 5.21 -6.72 -19.79
N GLU A 135 6.42 -6.75 -19.23
CA GLU A 135 7.64 -7.09 -19.96
C GLU A 135 7.62 -8.53 -20.49
N GLU A 136 7.11 -9.48 -19.69
CA GLU A 136 6.93 -10.87 -20.15
C GLU A 136 5.98 -10.94 -21.33
N LYS A 137 4.81 -10.28 -21.24
CA LYS A 137 3.83 -10.23 -22.33
C LYS A 137 4.37 -9.58 -23.60
N GLU A 138 5.11 -8.48 -23.47
CA GLU A 138 5.77 -7.86 -24.61
C GLU A 138 6.80 -8.81 -25.23
N GLY A 139 7.64 -9.45 -24.41
CA GLY A 139 8.59 -10.46 -24.86
C GLY A 139 7.94 -11.63 -25.59
N GLU A 140 6.76 -12.08 -25.16
CA GLU A 140 5.98 -13.10 -25.89
C GLU A 140 5.55 -12.57 -27.26
N ILE A 141 4.99 -11.37 -27.34
CA ILE A 141 4.53 -10.77 -28.60
C ILE A 141 5.68 -10.62 -29.60
N TYR A 142 6.86 -10.20 -29.14
CA TYR A 142 8.07 -10.12 -29.98
C TYR A 142 8.52 -11.51 -30.45
N ARG A 143 8.54 -12.50 -29.55
CA ARG A 143 8.91 -13.90 -29.87
C ARG A 143 7.97 -14.51 -30.92
N TRP A 144 6.65 -14.33 -30.76
CA TRP A 144 5.65 -14.77 -31.73
C TRP A 144 5.81 -14.07 -33.09
N ARG A 145 6.19 -12.78 -33.10
CA ARG A 145 6.41 -12.02 -34.34
C ARG A 145 7.63 -12.54 -35.12
N GLU A 146 8.74 -12.82 -34.44
CA GLU A 146 9.94 -13.39 -35.07
C GLU A 146 9.66 -14.80 -35.61
N GLU A 147 8.98 -15.65 -34.83
CA GLU A 147 8.64 -17.00 -35.28
C GLU A 147 7.68 -16.98 -36.48
N ALA A 148 6.71 -16.06 -36.51
CA ALA A 148 5.85 -15.86 -37.67
C ALA A 148 6.62 -15.37 -38.91
N GLY A 149 7.62 -14.49 -38.75
CA GLY A 149 8.51 -14.02 -39.82
C GLY A 149 9.40 -15.13 -40.39
N ASP A 150 9.91 -15.99 -39.52
CA ASP A 150 10.70 -17.17 -39.90
C ASP A 150 9.86 -18.22 -40.65
N ILE A 151 8.63 -18.44 -40.19
CA ILE A 151 7.67 -19.34 -40.85
C ILE A 151 7.31 -18.81 -42.24
N ALA A 152 7.02 -17.51 -42.35
CA ALA A 152 6.72 -16.84 -43.62
C ALA A 152 7.91 -16.97 -44.61
N SER A 153 9.12 -16.64 -44.17
CA SER A 153 10.35 -16.72 -44.98
C SER A 153 10.66 -18.16 -45.45
N LYS A 154 10.46 -19.15 -44.57
CA LYS A 154 10.59 -20.57 -44.93
C LYS A 154 9.54 -21.00 -45.95
N SER A 155 8.31 -20.51 -45.84
CA SER A 155 7.23 -20.85 -46.77
C SER A 155 7.46 -20.28 -48.17
N GLU A 156 7.96 -19.04 -48.27
CA GLU A 156 8.32 -18.39 -49.55
C GLU A 156 9.51 -19.09 -50.21
N SER A 157 10.55 -19.42 -49.46
CA SER A 157 11.69 -20.19 -49.97
C SER A 157 11.27 -21.57 -50.48
N LYS A 158 10.37 -22.27 -49.78
CA LYS A 158 9.82 -23.57 -50.22
C LYS A 158 8.97 -23.43 -51.48
N PHE A 159 8.15 -22.38 -51.56
CA PHE A 159 7.34 -22.09 -52.72
C PHE A 159 8.18 -21.78 -53.95
N LEU A 160 9.24 -20.98 -53.80
CA LEU A 160 10.14 -20.63 -54.90
C LEU A 160 10.93 -21.85 -55.39
N LYS A 161 11.41 -22.70 -54.47
CA LYS A 161 12.05 -23.99 -54.81
C LYS A 161 11.11 -24.92 -55.55
N ARG A 162 9.85 -25.03 -55.11
CA ARG A 162 8.84 -25.84 -55.81
C ARG A 162 8.53 -25.30 -57.20
N LYS A 163 8.35 -23.98 -57.36
CA LYS A 163 8.18 -23.34 -58.67
C LYS A 163 9.34 -23.61 -59.62
N GLN A 164 10.57 -23.63 -59.11
CA GLN A 164 11.76 -23.88 -59.91
C GLN A 164 11.88 -25.35 -60.33
N PHE A 165 11.49 -26.28 -59.45
CA PHE A 165 11.40 -27.70 -59.78
C PHE A 165 10.33 -27.97 -60.85
N THR A 166 9.14 -27.39 -60.71
CA THR A 166 8.06 -27.53 -61.70
C THR A 166 8.42 -26.90 -63.05
N ALA A 167 9.09 -25.74 -63.05
CA ALA A 167 9.58 -25.12 -64.29
C ALA A 167 10.67 -25.97 -64.97
N LYS A 168 11.52 -26.64 -64.18
CA LYS A 168 12.55 -27.56 -64.69
C LYS A 168 11.92 -28.81 -65.30
N GLU A 169 10.93 -29.39 -64.63
CA GLU A 169 10.18 -30.56 -65.11
C GLU A 169 9.37 -30.24 -66.38
N GLU A 170 8.68 -29.10 -66.44
CA GLU A 170 7.99 -28.65 -67.67
C GLU A 170 8.97 -28.37 -68.83
N SER A 171 10.17 -27.88 -68.54
CA SER A 171 11.21 -27.66 -69.54
C SER A 171 11.80 -28.99 -70.05
N GLU A 172 11.92 -29.98 -69.16
CA GLU A 172 12.39 -31.32 -69.48
C GLU A 172 11.34 -32.07 -70.32
N VAL A 173 10.05 -32.02 -69.95
CA VAL A 173 8.94 -32.58 -70.75
C VAL A 173 8.86 -31.93 -72.14
N ARG A 174 8.95 -30.60 -72.24
CA ARG A 174 9.02 -29.89 -73.53
C ARG A 174 10.25 -30.25 -74.37
N SER A 175 11.32 -30.76 -73.74
CA SER A 175 12.52 -31.24 -74.43
C SER A 175 12.36 -32.64 -75.02
N TRP A 176 11.38 -33.42 -74.56
CA TRP A 176 11.09 -34.77 -75.07
C TRP A 176 9.99 -34.78 -76.16
N ASP A 177 9.25 -33.68 -76.34
CA ASP A 177 8.22 -33.51 -77.39
C ASP A 177 8.78 -33.23 -78.81
N TRP A 178 10.10 -33.33 -79.02
CA TRP A 178 10.79 -33.11 -80.30
C TRP A 178 11.44 -34.39 -80.88
N VAL A 179 10.86 -35.57 -80.62
CA VAL A 179 11.18 -36.82 -81.30
C VAL A 179 9.92 -37.52 -81.78
#